data_AF-A0A932SXP8-F1
#
_entry.id   AF-A0A932SXP8-F1
#
_cell.length_a   1.000
_cell.length_b   1.000
_cell.length_c   1.000
_cell.angle_alpha   90.00
_cell.angle_beta   90.00
_cell.angle_gamma   90.00
#
_symmetry.space_group_name_H-M   'P 1'
#
loop_
_entity.id
_entity.type
_entity.pdbx_description
1 polymer ?
#
loop_
_entity_poly.entity_id
_entity_poly.type
_entity_poly.pdbx_seq_one_letter_code
_entity_poly.pdbx_strand_id
1 'polypeptide(L)'
;MSLPSNAPLRSSLRSGGDGEVASGGRFDPRRCVVLVPYLQAILPECESALHDLERRGYTVRRVGGYSQIDVARNHMASDALRDGFEETLWIDSDIMFQADSVERLRMQPHGVVGGLYARKGTPGFACHLLPGTPSLSFGEKGGLVEVEYLATGFLLVRRAVYQAVQKKFQLPTCNERFGPPLTPYFLPLVRAVEGGHWYLGEDYAFCHRVRECGYRIYADTTFRLWHIGRQRYTWEDAATPRVESSSYNFTIIESGKAEGNADVSVAVKRPPQIAAFAAKHPWPNEKPAVPPFPDRNWLFPATEGLLRNTVPQTSKLIVELGSWTGRSTRFLAELAPSATIVAVDHWEGSPEHHNDPELREALPRLYETFLADCWADRERIIPVRSSSLAGLRAVAQAGLVPDALYIDADHSFQSVVADLTAALDLFPSAVIVGDDWDWEDVRKGVETVLAPRGLRCDVLETAWRVVQ
;
A
#
# COMPACT_ATOMS: atom_id res chain seq x y z
N MET A 1 88.32 9.50 6.05
CA MET A 1 87.06 9.09 5.39
C MET A 1 86.03 9.00 6.49
N SER A 2 85.31 10.10 6.69
CA SER A 2 84.54 10.34 7.92
C SER A 2 83.10 10.61 7.52
N LEU A 3 82.19 9.78 8.03
CA LEU A 3 80.74 9.95 7.94
C LEU A 3 80.32 11.27 8.62
N PRO A 4 79.20 11.85 8.18
CA PRO A 4 78.24 12.30 9.19
C PRO A 4 76.78 12.00 8.84
N SER A 5 76.05 11.54 9.85
CA SER A 5 74.62 11.77 10.01
C SER A 5 74.39 13.11 10.73
N ASN A 6 73.37 13.88 10.35
CA ASN A 6 72.26 14.30 11.21
C ASN A 6 71.43 15.44 10.57
N ALA A 7 70.18 15.10 10.22
CA ALA A 7 68.92 15.79 10.55
C ALA A 7 68.67 17.24 10.05
N PRO A 8 67.44 17.78 10.18
CA PRO A 8 66.17 17.33 9.58
C PRO A 8 65.43 18.48 8.87
N LEU A 9 64.65 18.22 7.82
CA LEU A 9 63.81 19.24 7.16
C LEU A 9 62.32 19.04 7.46
N ARG A 10 61.78 19.98 8.25
CA ARG A 10 60.35 20.24 8.41
C ARG A 10 59.80 20.85 7.12
N SER A 11 58.72 20.30 6.60
CA SER A 11 57.96 20.84 5.49
C SER A 11 57.05 21.98 5.97
N SER A 12 57.21 23.17 5.37
CA SER A 12 56.26 24.27 5.48
C SER A 12 55.48 24.41 4.18
N LEU A 13 54.16 24.41 4.33
CA LEU A 13 53.14 24.66 3.31
C LEU A 13 53.22 26.09 2.75
N ARG A 14 53.08 26.22 1.42
CA ARG A 14 52.38 27.31 0.70
C ARG A 14 51.89 26.72 -0.63
N SER A 15 50.60 26.37 -0.73
CA SER A 15 49.50 27.20 -1.27
C SER A 15 49.68 27.53 -2.76
N GLY A 16 48.94 26.83 -3.61
CA GLY A 16 48.80 27.14 -5.03
C GLY A 16 47.75 26.26 -5.70
N GLY A 17 46.64 26.88 -6.09
CA GLY A 17 45.75 26.37 -7.14
C GLY A 17 44.46 25.74 -6.67
N ASP A 18 43.50 26.57 -6.22
CA ASP A 18 42.08 26.25 -6.26
C ASP A 18 41.68 26.00 -7.73
N GLY A 19 41.77 24.73 -8.14
CA GLY A 19 41.07 24.21 -9.30
C GLY A 19 39.67 23.82 -8.86
N GLU A 20 38.69 24.60 -9.27
CA GLU A 20 37.27 24.30 -9.20
C GLU A 20 36.99 22.91 -9.80
N VAL A 21 36.96 21.88 -8.94
CA VAL A 21 36.47 20.55 -9.33
C VAL A 21 34.95 20.69 -9.41
N ALA A 22 34.44 20.85 -10.64
CA ALA A 22 33.03 20.82 -10.92
C ALA A 22 32.37 19.64 -10.19
N SER A 23 31.39 19.97 -9.35
CA SER A 23 30.60 19.06 -8.50
C SER A 23 29.79 17.98 -9.26
N GLY A 24 29.93 17.90 -10.58
CA GLY A 24 29.16 17.01 -11.47
C GLY A 24 29.63 15.55 -11.56
N GLY A 25 30.71 15.13 -10.89
CA GLY A 25 31.32 13.81 -11.14
C GLY A 25 30.77 12.64 -10.31
N ARG A 26 30.39 12.84 -9.05
CA ARG A 26 30.07 11.74 -8.12
C ARG A 26 28.59 11.38 -8.10
N PHE A 27 27.71 12.36 -8.29
CA PHE A 27 26.26 12.17 -8.19
C PHE A 27 25.55 12.23 -9.55
N ASP A 28 26.31 12.14 -10.65
CA ASP A 28 25.74 12.01 -11.99
C ASP A 28 24.74 10.83 -12.01
N PRO A 29 23.46 11.06 -12.31
CA PRO A 29 22.43 10.02 -12.29
C PRO A 29 22.71 8.92 -13.33
N ARG A 30 23.46 9.22 -14.40
CA ARG A 30 23.83 8.25 -15.44
C ARG A 30 24.77 7.15 -14.96
N ARG A 31 25.43 7.35 -13.81
CA ARG A 31 26.30 6.34 -13.19
C ARG A 31 25.52 5.26 -12.43
N CYS A 32 24.24 5.52 -12.13
CA CYS A 32 23.36 4.65 -11.38
C CYS A 32 22.22 4.15 -12.26
N VAL A 33 22.04 2.83 -12.30
CA VAL A 33 20.85 2.22 -12.91
C VAL A 33 19.87 1.79 -11.83
N VAL A 34 18.62 2.20 -11.99
CA VAL A 34 17.51 1.76 -11.15
C VAL A 34 16.96 0.46 -11.73
N LEU A 35 16.92 -0.59 -10.93
CA LEU A 35 16.54 -1.94 -11.33
C LEU A 35 15.25 -2.34 -10.60
N VAL A 36 14.18 -2.51 -11.37
CA VAL A 36 12.83 -2.82 -10.87
C VAL A 36 12.36 -4.17 -11.44
N PRO A 37 12.63 -5.28 -10.73
CA PRO A 37 12.01 -6.56 -11.08
C PRO A 37 10.54 -6.55 -10.69
N TYR A 38 9.68 -7.09 -11.55
CA TYR A 38 8.24 -7.25 -11.25
C TYR A 38 7.72 -8.59 -11.78
N LEU A 39 6.68 -9.13 -11.12
CA LEU A 39 6.04 -10.36 -11.59
C LEU A 39 4.88 -10.03 -12.56
N GLN A 40 3.83 -9.40 -12.03
CA GLN A 40 2.62 -9.07 -12.79
C GLN A 40 2.59 -7.61 -13.23
N ALA A 41 2.84 -6.69 -12.29
CA ALA A 41 2.79 -5.26 -12.54
C ALA A 41 3.69 -4.49 -11.55
N ILE A 42 4.02 -3.25 -11.93
CA ILE A 42 4.54 -2.24 -11.02
C ILE A 42 3.36 -1.41 -10.52
N LEU A 43 3.26 -1.25 -9.21
CA LEU A 43 2.13 -0.54 -8.60
C LEU A 43 2.18 0.96 -8.93
N PRO A 44 1.04 1.63 -9.12
CA PRO A 44 1.00 3.01 -9.60
C PRO A 44 1.82 3.99 -8.77
N GLU A 45 1.84 3.85 -7.44
CA GLU A 45 2.66 4.70 -6.57
C GLU A 45 4.16 4.50 -6.76
N CYS A 46 4.60 3.26 -7.01
CA CYS A 46 6.00 2.96 -7.36
C CYS A 46 6.31 3.53 -8.76
N GLU A 47 5.45 3.28 -9.74
CA GLU A 47 5.64 3.74 -11.12
C GLU A 47 5.70 5.27 -11.23
N SER A 48 4.86 5.98 -10.48
CA SER A 48 4.91 7.44 -10.37
C SER A 48 6.27 7.94 -9.85
N ALA A 49 6.78 7.31 -8.78
CA ALA A 49 8.09 7.66 -8.22
C ALA A 49 9.27 7.30 -9.14
N LEU A 50 9.14 6.25 -9.96
CA LEU A 50 10.12 5.91 -10.98
C LEU A 50 10.17 6.95 -12.10
N HIS A 51 9.02 7.45 -12.56
CA HIS A 51 8.97 8.56 -13.52
C HIS A 51 9.66 9.82 -12.98
N ASP A 52 9.56 10.08 -11.68
CA ASP A 52 10.30 11.19 -11.05
C ASP A 52 11.81 11.02 -11.15
N LEU A 53 12.33 9.79 -11.01
CA LEU A 53 13.75 9.51 -11.21
C LEU A 53 14.17 9.65 -12.67
N GLU A 54 13.35 9.19 -13.62
CA GLU A 54 13.63 9.35 -15.05
C GLU A 54 13.70 10.83 -15.45
N ARG A 55 12.78 11.66 -14.92
CA ARG A 55 12.83 13.13 -15.10
C ARG A 55 14.09 13.76 -14.53
N ARG A 56 14.70 13.15 -13.51
CA ARG A 56 15.99 13.56 -12.92
C ARG A 56 17.21 12.95 -13.63
N GLY A 57 17.01 12.21 -14.74
CA GLY A 57 18.08 11.68 -15.58
C GLY A 57 18.61 10.30 -15.17
N TYR A 58 17.93 9.60 -14.27
CA TYR A 58 18.29 8.21 -13.94
C TYR A 58 17.84 7.27 -15.06
N THR A 59 18.63 6.23 -15.32
CA THR A 59 18.20 5.11 -16.17
C THR A 59 17.39 4.14 -15.31
N VAL A 60 16.12 3.90 -15.66
CA VAL A 60 15.25 2.93 -14.97
C VAL A 60 15.02 1.72 -15.87
N ARG A 61 15.30 0.52 -15.36
CA ARG A 61 15.04 -0.77 -16.03
C ARG A 61 13.97 -1.53 -15.28
N ARG A 62 12.80 -1.63 -15.92
CA ARG A 62 11.66 -2.42 -15.46
C ARG A 62 11.72 -3.78 -16.15
N VAL A 63 11.84 -4.86 -15.39
CA VAL A 63 12.02 -6.21 -15.95
C VAL A 63 10.99 -7.18 -15.36
N GLY A 64 10.09 -7.65 -16.23
CA GLY A 64 9.02 -8.57 -15.89
C GLY A 64 9.32 -10.04 -16.25
N GLY A 65 8.42 -10.95 -15.86
CA GLY A 65 8.36 -12.30 -16.41
C GLY A 65 9.21 -13.36 -15.72
N TYR A 66 9.69 -13.10 -14.50
CA TYR A 66 10.45 -14.07 -13.71
C TYR A 66 9.63 -14.55 -12.50
N SER A 67 9.33 -15.85 -12.43
CA SER A 67 8.79 -16.47 -11.21
C SER A 67 9.84 -16.68 -10.12
N GLN A 68 11.13 -16.70 -10.51
CA GLN A 68 12.28 -16.84 -9.62
C GLN A 68 12.98 -15.49 -9.51
N ILE A 69 12.74 -14.78 -8.41
CA ILE A 69 13.22 -13.41 -8.20
C ILE A 69 14.76 -13.32 -8.14
N ASP A 70 15.42 -14.34 -7.61
CA ASP A 70 16.88 -14.44 -7.59
C ASP A 70 17.47 -14.44 -9.00
N VAL A 71 16.87 -15.20 -9.92
CA VAL A 71 17.28 -15.26 -11.33
C VAL A 71 17.11 -13.89 -11.99
N ALA A 72 15.98 -13.21 -11.75
CA ALA A 72 15.74 -11.86 -12.25
C ALA A 72 16.83 -10.88 -11.79
N ARG A 73 17.09 -10.84 -10.47
CA ARG A 73 18.10 -9.95 -9.89
C ARG A 73 19.50 -10.28 -10.40
N ASN A 74 19.83 -11.56 -10.57
CA ASN A 74 21.14 -11.96 -11.10
C ASN A 74 21.36 -11.51 -12.55
N HIS A 75 20.34 -11.66 -13.40
CA HIS A 75 20.41 -11.16 -14.78
C HIS A 75 20.57 -9.64 -14.80
N MET A 76 19.67 -8.92 -14.12
CA MET A 76 19.68 -7.46 -14.08
C MET A 76 20.99 -6.89 -13.52
N ALA A 77 21.54 -7.48 -12.46
CA ALA A 77 22.84 -7.10 -11.92
C ALA A 77 23.98 -7.33 -12.92
N SER A 78 23.97 -8.50 -13.59
CA SER A 78 25.02 -8.87 -14.55
C SER A 78 25.01 -7.95 -15.76
N ASP A 79 23.83 -7.62 -16.27
CA ASP A 79 23.66 -6.70 -17.40
C ASP A 79 24.05 -5.28 -17.00
N ALA A 80 23.62 -4.79 -15.84
CA ALA A 80 24.03 -3.48 -15.33
C ALA A 80 25.56 -3.34 -15.22
N LEU A 81 26.24 -4.37 -14.68
CA LEU A 81 27.69 -4.36 -14.56
C LEU A 81 28.41 -4.44 -15.91
N ARG A 82 27.86 -5.21 -16.86
CA ARG A 82 28.36 -5.32 -18.23
C ARG A 82 28.24 -4.01 -18.99
N ASP A 83 27.13 -3.31 -18.79
CA ASP A 83 26.84 -2.01 -19.42
C ASP A 83 27.63 -0.85 -18.80
N GLY A 84 28.49 -1.12 -17.81
CA GLY A 84 29.40 -0.15 -17.25
C GLY A 84 28.82 0.72 -16.13
N PHE A 85 27.65 0.38 -15.58
CA PHE A 85 27.13 1.11 -14.43
C PHE A 85 28.04 0.92 -13.20
N GLU A 86 28.19 2.01 -12.44
CA GLU A 86 28.98 2.06 -11.21
C GLU A 86 28.13 1.76 -9.96
N GLU A 87 26.81 1.89 -10.10
CA GLU A 87 25.84 1.77 -9.03
C GLU A 87 24.58 1.08 -9.54
N THR A 88 24.04 0.16 -8.75
CA THR A 88 22.69 -0.35 -8.94
C THR A 88 21.83 0.12 -7.78
N LEU A 89 20.62 0.59 -8.09
CA LEU A 89 19.58 0.88 -7.11
C LEU A 89 18.43 -0.09 -7.34
N TRP A 90 18.23 -1.01 -6.40
CA TRP A 90 17.12 -1.94 -6.43
C TRP A 90 15.88 -1.29 -5.83
N ILE A 91 14.76 -1.40 -6.55
CA ILE A 91 13.45 -0.98 -6.07
C ILE A 91 12.45 -2.09 -6.38
N ASP A 92 11.76 -2.59 -5.36
CA ASP A 92 10.70 -3.58 -5.58
C ASP A 92 9.46 -2.88 -6.17
N SER A 93 8.71 -3.61 -6.99
CA SER A 93 7.61 -3.08 -7.79
C SER A 93 6.41 -2.56 -6.98
N ASP A 94 6.47 -2.71 -5.66
CA ASP A 94 5.46 -2.36 -4.67
C ASP A 94 6.00 -1.42 -3.58
N ILE A 95 7.16 -0.81 -3.78
CA ILE A 95 7.74 0.18 -2.86
C ILE A 95 7.46 1.58 -3.39
N MET A 96 6.75 2.36 -2.59
CA MET A 96 6.57 3.80 -2.82
C MET A 96 7.64 4.58 -2.05
N PHE A 97 8.20 5.58 -2.72
CA PHE A 97 9.30 6.39 -2.23
C PHE A 97 9.23 7.80 -2.82
N GLN A 98 10.07 8.70 -2.30
CA GLN A 98 10.30 10.03 -2.88
C GLN A 98 11.65 10.02 -3.59
N ALA A 99 11.76 10.68 -4.75
CA ALA A 99 13.01 10.70 -5.51
C ALA A 99 14.20 11.28 -4.71
N ASP A 100 13.96 12.22 -3.79
CA ASP A 100 14.99 12.77 -2.89
C ASP A 100 15.62 11.70 -1.99
N SER A 101 14.88 10.64 -1.64
CA SER A 101 15.39 9.51 -0.87
C SER A 101 16.53 8.79 -1.59
N VAL A 102 16.49 8.72 -2.93
CA VAL A 102 17.53 8.10 -3.75
C VAL A 102 18.81 8.94 -3.71
N GLU A 103 18.69 10.25 -3.84
CA GLU A 103 19.83 11.16 -3.77
C GLU A 103 20.49 11.09 -2.39
N ARG A 104 19.70 11.02 -1.31
CA ARG A 104 20.20 10.79 0.05
C ARG A 104 21.01 9.51 0.17
N LEU A 105 20.49 8.37 -0.32
CA LEU A 105 21.25 7.11 -0.33
C LEU A 105 22.57 7.24 -1.08
N ARG A 106 22.56 7.90 -2.26
CA ARG A 106 23.76 8.04 -3.09
C ARG A 106 24.81 8.93 -2.45
N MET A 107 24.43 9.91 -1.64
CA MET A 107 25.35 10.74 -0.86
C MET A 107 26.15 9.96 0.19
N GLN A 108 25.64 8.81 0.65
CA GLN A 108 26.33 8.00 1.64
C GLN A 108 27.61 7.37 1.06
N PRO A 109 28.73 7.35 1.82
CA PRO A 109 30.02 6.85 1.32
C PRO A 109 30.10 5.31 1.26
N HIS A 110 29.10 4.61 1.78
CA HIS A 110 29.15 3.18 1.99
C HIS A 110 28.89 2.38 0.70
N GLY A 111 29.41 1.15 0.66
CA GLY A 111 29.26 0.24 -0.48
C GLY A 111 27.84 -0.29 -0.66
N VAL A 112 27.11 -0.47 0.43
CA VAL A 112 25.72 -0.92 0.44
C VAL A 112 24.91 -0.10 1.44
N VAL A 113 23.88 0.59 0.94
CA VAL A 113 22.94 1.36 1.78
C VAL A 113 21.53 1.18 1.24
N GLY A 114 20.56 0.93 2.10
CA GLY A 114 19.14 0.85 1.72
C GLY A 114 18.23 1.61 2.68
N GLY A 115 16.94 1.65 2.36
CA GLY A 115 15.91 2.16 3.26
C GLY A 115 15.15 1.04 3.94
N LEU A 116 14.55 1.31 5.11
CA LEU A 116 13.69 0.36 5.80
C LEU A 116 12.22 0.57 5.41
N TYR A 117 11.56 -0.54 5.13
CA TYR A 117 10.12 -0.60 4.88
C TYR A 117 9.49 -1.77 5.66
N ALA A 118 8.23 -1.60 6.04
CA ALA A 118 7.50 -2.56 6.86
C ALA A 118 7.20 -3.84 6.09
N ARG A 119 7.13 -4.98 6.78
CA ARG A 119 6.63 -6.24 6.20
C ARG A 119 5.12 -6.14 6.00
N LYS A 120 4.62 -6.80 4.95
CA LYS A 120 3.18 -6.91 4.72
C LYS A 120 2.57 -7.89 5.72
N GLY A 121 1.50 -7.45 6.38
CA GLY A 121 0.65 -8.30 7.23
C GLY A 121 1.28 -8.80 8.54
N THR A 122 2.55 -8.48 8.82
CA THR A 122 3.22 -8.85 10.08
C THR A 122 4.07 -7.68 10.58
N PRO A 123 4.15 -7.45 11.90
CA PRO A 123 5.05 -6.45 12.47
C PRO A 123 6.50 -6.75 12.12
N GLY A 124 7.28 -5.68 12.08
CA GLY A 124 8.71 -5.71 11.77
C GLY A 124 9.04 -5.15 10.39
N PHE A 125 10.30 -4.75 10.27
CA PHE A 125 10.89 -4.29 9.03
C PHE A 125 11.43 -5.45 8.20
N ALA A 126 11.49 -5.29 6.89
CA ALA A 126 12.13 -6.21 5.96
C ALA A 126 13.68 -6.15 6.09
N CYS A 127 14.19 -6.48 7.27
CA CYS A 127 15.60 -6.50 7.62
C CYS A 127 15.90 -7.50 8.74
N HIS A 128 17.19 -7.72 8.98
CA HIS A 128 17.72 -8.33 10.20
C HIS A 128 18.70 -7.35 10.85
N LEU A 129 18.42 -6.92 12.08
CA LEU A 129 19.28 -6.01 12.83
C LEU A 129 20.50 -6.75 13.40
N LEU A 130 21.57 -6.02 13.70
CA LEU A 130 22.69 -6.60 14.43
C LEU A 130 22.28 -6.95 15.87
N PRO A 131 22.78 -8.06 16.44
CA PRO A 131 22.60 -8.38 17.84
C PRO A 131 23.02 -7.21 18.74
N GLY A 132 22.16 -6.86 19.71
CA GLY A 132 22.42 -5.76 20.64
C GLY A 132 22.03 -4.37 20.14
N THR A 133 21.37 -4.25 18.98
CA THR A 133 20.78 -2.97 18.53
C THR A 133 19.61 -2.59 19.45
N PRO A 134 19.72 -1.54 20.29
CA PRO A 134 18.76 -1.30 21.36
C PRO A 134 17.46 -0.65 20.88
N SER A 135 17.55 0.22 19.87
CA SER A 135 16.41 0.93 19.30
C SER A 135 16.75 1.49 17.92
N LEU A 136 15.71 1.83 17.16
CA LEU A 136 15.81 2.54 15.88
C LEU A 136 15.07 3.87 16.00
N SER A 137 15.67 4.93 15.45
CA SER A 137 15.00 6.22 15.28
C SER A 137 14.76 6.46 13.79
N PHE A 138 13.67 7.15 13.46
CA PHE A 138 13.25 7.40 12.09
C PHE A 138 12.94 8.89 11.84
N GLY A 139 12.95 9.31 10.58
CA GLY A 139 12.61 10.68 10.17
C GLY A 139 13.67 11.69 10.60
N GLU A 140 13.26 12.80 11.20
CA GLU A 140 14.17 13.88 11.64
C GLU A 140 15.23 13.43 12.64
N LYS A 141 14.93 12.40 13.44
CA LYS A 141 15.87 11.77 14.39
C LYS A 141 16.52 10.50 13.82
N GLY A 142 16.23 10.18 12.57
CA GLY A 142 16.82 9.05 11.87
C GLY A 142 18.30 9.27 11.56
N GLY A 143 18.92 8.24 11.04
CA GLY A 143 20.31 8.26 10.65
C GLY A 143 20.72 6.98 9.94
N LEU A 144 22.02 6.75 9.84
CA LEU A 144 22.54 5.48 9.34
C LEU A 144 22.64 4.48 10.49
N VAL A 145 22.00 3.33 10.30
CA VAL A 145 22.05 2.19 11.22
C VAL A 145 22.73 1.03 10.52
N GLU A 146 23.78 0.47 11.11
CA GLU A 146 24.36 -0.77 10.59
C GLU A 146 23.41 -1.94 10.88
N VAL A 147 23.16 -2.76 9.86
CA VAL A 147 22.26 -3.91 9.94
C VAL A 147 22.96 -5.18 9.47
N GLU A 148 22.44 -6.33 9.89
CA GLU A 148 22.97 -7.62 9.45
C GLU A 148 22.53 -7.90 8.02
N TYR A 149 21.21 -7.85 7.74
CA TYR A 149 20.65 -8.06 6.40
C TYR A 149 19.58 -7.01 6.08
N LEU A 150 19.49 -6.62 4.81
CA LEU A 150 18.43 -5.78 4.26
C LEU A 150 17.71 -6.53 3.14
N ALA A 151 16.40 -6.35 3.08
CA ALA A 151 15.67 -6.68 1.88
C ALA A 151 16.04 -5.71 0.74
N THR A 152 15.91 -6.20 -0.48
CA THR A 152 16.42 -5.53 -1.68
C THR A 152 15.45 -4.53 -2.31
N GLY A 153 14.27 -4.32 -1.73
CA GLY A 153 13.24 -3.46 -2.32
C GLY A 153 13.51 -1.96 -2.27
N PHE A 154 14.57 -1.54 -1.58
CA PHE A 154 15.12 -0.19 -1.70
C PHE A 154 16.61 -0.20 -1.31
N LEU A 155 17.47 -0.70 -2.19
CA LEU A 155 18.87 -1.00 -1.87
C LEU A 155 19.84 -0.46 -2.93
N LEU A 156 20.72 0.46 -2.54
CA LEU A 156 21.84 0.93 -3.36
C LEU A 156 23.07 0.05 -3.13
N VAL A 157 23.67 -0.43 -4.22
CA VAL A 157 24.89 -1.25 -4.20
C VAL A 157 25.92 -0.67 -5.17
N ARG A 158 27.15 -0.43 -4.69
CA ARG A 158 28.26 0.01 -5.54
C ARG A 158 28.86 -1.17 -6.30
N ARG A 159 29.32 -0.93 -7.54
CA ARG A 159 30.00 -1.89 -8.43
C ARG A 159 31.10 -2.70 -7.73
N ALA A 160 31.93 -2.03 -6.93
CA ALA A 160 33.03 -2.66 -6.19
C ALA A 160 32.56 -3.80 -5.26
N VAL A 161 31.34 -3.71 -4.73
CA VAL A 161 30.76 -4.75 -3.85
C VAL A 161 30.48 -6.03 -4.65
N TYR A 162 29.87 -5.92 -5.83
CA TYR A 162 29.65 -7.07 -6.71
C TYR A 162 30.96 -7.72 -7.12
N GLN A 163 31.96 -6.92 -7.51
CA GLN A 163 33.29 -7.43 -7.87
C GLN A 163 33.98 -8.15 -6.71
N ALA A 164 33.88 -7.62 -5.49
CA ALA A 164 34.42 -8.26 -4.30
C ALA A 164 33.70 -9.58 -4.00
N VAL A 165 32.37 -9.60 -4.07
CA VAL A 165 31.55 -10.82 -3.88
C VAL A 165 31.90 -11.89 -4.92
N GLN A 166 31.92 -11.53 -6.21
CA GLN A 166 32.29 -12.46 -7.27
C GLN A 166 33.69 -13.03 -7.06
N LYS A 167 34.67 -12.18 -6.69
CA LYS A 167 36.05 -12.60 -6.46
C LYS A 167 36.18 -13.50 -5.23
N LYS A 168 35.65 -13.11 -4.08
CA LYS A 168 35.80 -13.87 -2.82
C LYS A 168 35.12 -15.24 -2.90
N PHE A 169 33.92 -15.29 -3.46
CA PHE A 169 33.14 -16.52 -3.58
C PHE A 169 33.38 -17.29 -4.87
N GLN A 170 34.26 -16.79 -5.75
CA GLN A 170 34.57 -17.37 -7.05
C GLN A 170 33.29 -17.69 -7.85
N LEU A 171 32.33 -16.76 -7.84
CA LEU A 171 31.04 -16.98 -8.49
C LEU A 171 31.25 -17.10 -10.01
N PRO A 172 30.82 -18.20 -10.64
CA PRO A 172 31.01 -18.42 -12.06
C PRO A 172 30.09 -17.51 -12.88
N THR A 173 30.43 -17.32 -14.15
CA THR A 173 29.45 -16.85 -15.13
C THR A 173 28.64 -18.07 -15.57
N CYS A 174 27.35 -18.08 -15.25
CA CYS A 174 26.41 -19.13 -15.60
C CYS A 174 25.77 -18.86 -16.97
N ASN A 175 25.13 -19.90 -17.52
CA ASN A 175 24.30 -19.86 -18.72
C ASN A 175 25.00 -19.49 -20.05
N GLU A 176 26.33 -19.42 -20.10
CA GLU A 176 27.10 -19.01 -21.28
C GLU A 176 26.79 -19.81 -22.57
N ARG A 177 26.23 -21.01 -22.46
CA ARG A 177 25.85 -21.86 -23.60
C ARG A 177 24.36 -21.86 -23.93
N PHE A 178 23.50 -21.60 -22.95
CA PHE A 178 22.06 -21.96 -23.02
C PHE A 178 21.13 -20.79 -22.63
N GLY A 179 21.66 -19.60 -22.41
CA GLY A 179 20.88 -18.42 -22.10
C GLY A 179 21.74 -17.15 -21.95
N PRO A 180 21.15 -16.03 -21.52
CA PRO A 180 21.92 -14.82 -21.24
C PRO A 180 22.90 -15.09 -20.09
N PRO A 181 24.18 -14.70 -20.20
CA PRO A 181 25.16 -14.93 -19.14
C PRO A 181 24.79 -14.15 -17.88
N LEU A 182 24.86 -14.81 -16.72
CA LEU A 182 24.63 -14.18 -15.41
C LEU A 182 25.65 -14.65 -14.38
N THR A 183 26.01 -13.78 -13.44
CA THR A 183 26.73 -14.17 -12.23
C THR A 183 25.73 -14.31 -11.07
N PRO A 184 25.75 -15.42 -10.30
CA PRO A 184 24.72 -15.74 -9.31
C PRO A 184 24.91 -15.03 -7.96
N TYR A 185 24.95 -13.70 -7.96
CA TYR A 185 25.12 -12.85 -6.76
C TYR A 185 24.07 -13.11 -5.66
N PHE A 186 22.81 -13.26 -6.08
CA PHE A 186 21.61 -13.43 -5.25
C PHE A 186 21.22 -14.90 -5.08
N LEU A 187 22.08 -15.87 -5.43
CA LEU A 187 21.75 -17.28 -5.23
C LEU A 187 21.43 -17.57 -3.76
N PRO A 188 20.26 -18.16 -3.42
CA PRO A 188 19.92 -18.54 -2.05
C PRO A 188 21.00 -19.41 -1.40
N LEU A 189 21.09 -19.36 -0.07
CA LEU A 189 22.15 -20.03 0.68
C LEU A 189 21.59 -20.68 1.94
N VAL A 190 21.97 -21.93 2.19
CA VAL A 190 21.78 -22.57 3.50
C VAL A 190 23.04 -22.33 4.33
N ARG A 191 22.87 -21.70 5.50
CA ARG A 191 23.96 -21.39 6.42
C ARG A 191 23.83 -22.19 7.71
N ALA A 192 24.93 -22.73 8.21
CA ALA A 192 24.99 -23.27 9.57
C ALA A 192 24.90 -22.13 10.60
N VAL A 193 24.05 -22.30 11.61
CA VAL A 193 23.87 -21.37 12.74
C VAL A 193 23.86 -22.16 14.04
N GLU A 194 24.01 -21.48 15.18
CA GLU A 194 23.89 -22.15 16.48
C GLU A 194 22.53 -22.84 16.58
N GLY A 195 22.54 -24.15 16.87
CA GLY A 195 21.32 -24.95 16.98
C GLY A 195 20.69 -25.40 15.65
N GLY A 196 21.30 -25.16 14.48
CA GLY A 196 20.77 -25.71 13.24
C GLY A 196 21.27 -25.07 11.94
N HIS A 197 20.36 -24.95 10.97
CA HIS A 197 20.62 -24.35 9.67
C HIS A 197 19.56 -23.30 9.36
N TRP A 198 19.98 -22.21 8.72
CA TRP A 198 19.10 -21.15 8.25
C TRP A 198 19.14 -21.09 6.73
N TYR A 199 17.99 -21.27 6.08
CA TYR A 199 17.80 -21.00 4.66
C TYR A 199 17.64 -19.49 4.45
N LEU A 200 18.61 -18.87 3.80
CA LEU A 200 18.58 -17.45 3.42
C LEU A 200 17.97 -17.32 2.02
N GLY A 201 16.93 -16.49 1.93
CA GLY A 201 16.41 -15.99 0.66
C GLY A 201 17.46 -15.21 -0.14
N GLU A 202 17.11 -14.81 -1.35
CA GLU A 202 18.05 -14.23 -2.31
C GLU A 202 18.69 -12.92 -1.83
N ASP A 203 17.90 -12.10 -1.14
CA ASP A 203 18.29 -10.82 -0.56
C ASP A 203 19.30 -10.99 0.58
N TYR A 204 18.98 -11.84 1.56
CA TYR A 204 19.81 -12.09 2.73
C TYR A 204 21.04 -12.93 2.38
N ALA A 205 20.94 -13.83 1.39
CA ALA A 205 22.10 -14.55 0.87
C ALA A 205 23.10 -13.59 0.21
N PHE A 206 22.63 -12.61 -0.57
CA PHE A 206 23.48 -11.55 -1.10
C PHE A 206 24.11 -10.72 0.03
N CYS A 207 23.31 -10.25 0.99
CA CYS A 207 23.81 -9.48 2.12
C CYS A 207 24.85 -10.25 2.95
N HIS A 208 24.65 -11.56 3.15
CA HIS A 208 25.61 -12.42 3.82
C HIS A 208 26.95 -12.47 3.06
N ARG A 209 26.93 -12.68 1.74
CA ARG A 209 28.15 -12.64 0.92
C ARG A 209 28.85 -11.27 0.98
N VAL A 210 28.08 -10.19 0.97
CA VAL A 210 28.60 -8.82 1.11
C VAL A 210 29.34 -8.64 2.43
N ARG A 211 28.73 -9.08 3.55
CA ARG A 211 29.35 -9.01 4.88
C ARG A 211 30.59 -9.88 5.00
N GLU A 212 30.57 -11.08 4.42
CA GLU A 212 31.75 -11.94 4.32
C GLU A 212 32.88 -11.25 3.56
N CYS A 213 32.59 -10.39 2.57
CA CYS A 213 33.61 -9.59 1.89
C CYS A 213 34.16 -8.42 2.73
N GLY A 214 33.71 -8.24 3.99
CA GLY A 214 34.15 -7.19 4.89
C GLY A 214 33.39 -5.87 4.73
N TYR A 215 32.33 -5.84 3.91
CA TYR A 215 31.48 -4.65 3.78
C TYR A 215 30.43 -4.61 4.88
N ARG A 216 30.20 -3.42 5.41
CA ARG A 216 29.07 -3.13 6.29
C ARG A 216 27.85 -2.74 5.45
N ILE A 217 26.67 -3.08 5.94
CA ILE A 217 25.39 -2.78 5.31
C ILE A 217 24.67 -1.78 6.19
N TYR A 218 24.22 -0.68 5.60
CA TYR A 218 23.55 0.39 6.34
C TYR A 218 22.12 0.59 5.88
N ALA A 219 21.24 0.81 6.85
CA ALA A 219 19.90 1.32 6.66
C ALA A 219 19.91 2.83 6.90
N ASP A 220 19.42 3.63 5.96
CA ASP A 220 19.15 5.05 6.16
C ASP A 220 17.69 5.21 6.62
N THR A 221 17.49 5.66 7.86
CA THR A 221 16.18 5.84 8.47
C THR A 221 15.68 7.28 8.41
N THR A 222 16.37 8.17 7.67
CA THR A 222 16.04 9.60 7.59
C THR A 222 14.90 9.92 6.62
N PHE A 223 14.49 8.96 5.79
CA PHE A 223 13.43 9.12 4.81
C PHE A 223 12.45 7.96 4.86
N ARG A 224 11.20 8.25 4.53
CA ARG A 224 10.09 7.28 4.61
C ARG A 224 9.94 6.51 3.31
N LEU A 225 9.67 5.22 3.47
CA LEU A 225 9.23 4.31 2.43
C LEU A 225 7.87 3.75 2.82
N TRP A 226 7.05 3.42 1.82
CA TRP A 226 5.78 2.75 2.02
C TRP A 226 5.78 1.45 1.22
N HIS A 227 5.43 0.36 1.88
CA HIS A 227 5.27 -0.91 1.20
C HIS A 227 3.80 -1.04 0.80
N ILE A 228 3.52 -1.01 -0.49
CA ILE A 228 2.17 -0.97 -1.06
C ILE A 228 1.68 -2.41 -1.22
N GLY A 229 0.60 -2.77 -0.53
CA GLY A 229 -0.08 -4.06 -0.69
C GLY A 229 -1.58 -3.84 -0.75
N ARG A 230 -2.35 -4.66 -0.01
CA ARG A 230 -3.78 -4.40 0.23
C ARG A 230 -4.03 -3.01 0.83
N GLN A 231 -3.02 -2.49 1.52
CA GLN A 231 -2.95 -1.15 2.10
C GLN A 231 -1.52 -0.62 2.02
N ARG A 232 -1.32 0.65 2.41
CA ARG A 232 0.01 1.23 2.60
C ARG A 232 0.55 0.83 3.97
N TYR A 233 1.62 0.05 3.99
CA TYR A 233 2.33 -0.31 5.23
C TYR A 233 3.43 0.72 5.50
N THR A 234 3.42 1.25 6.71
CA THR A 234 4.23 2.38 7.21
C THR A 234 5.14 1.96 8.36
N TRP A 235 5.99 2.85 8.87
CA TRP A 235 6.85 2.56 10.03
C TRP A 235 6.04 2.15 11.28
N GLU A 236 4.88 2.77 11.45
CA GLU A 236 3.97 2.51 12.56
C GLU A 236 3.45 1.06 12.53
N ASP A 237 3.21 0.53 11.32
CA ASP A 237 2.80 -0.87 11.11
C ASP A 237 3.92 -1.87 11.40
N ALA A 238 5.19 -1.44 11.34
CA ALA A 238 6.33 -2.27 11.71
C ALA A 238 6.55 -2.34 13.23
N ALA A 239 6.17 -1.29 13.97
CA ALA A 239 6.36 -1.20 15.42
C ALA A 239 5.24 -1.90 16.21
N THR A 240 4.01 -1.82 15.72
CA THR A 240 2.84 -2.28 16.46
C THR A 240 2.11 -3.35 15.65
N PRO A 241 1.86 -4.55 16.22
CA PRO A 241 0.82 -5.42 15.67
C PRO A 241 -0.46 -4.61 15.53
N ARG A 242 -1.10 -4.66 14.36
CA ARG A 242 -2.47 -4.19 14.25
C ARG A 242 -3.34 -5.13 15.08
N VAL A 243 -3.46 -4.80 16.36
CA VAL A 243 -4.42 -5.42 17.25
C VAL A 243 -5.75 -4.75 16.92
N GLU A 244 -6.70 -5.52 16.44
CA GLU A 244 -8.10 -5.12 16.44
C GLU A 244 -8.51 -4.90 17.90
N SER A 245 -8.44 -3.65 18.36
CA SER A 245 -8.96 -3.28 19.66
C SER A 245 -10.47 -3.16 19.53
N SER A 246 -11.22 -3.83 20.40
CA SER A 246 -12.68 -3.68 20.49
C SER A 246 -13.13 -2.28 20.95
N SER A 247 -12.20 -1.37 21.21
CA SER A 247 -12.45 0.03 21.57
C SER A 247 -11.21 0.91 21.32
N TYR A 248 -11.39 2.15 20.82
CA TYR A 248 -10.31 3.13 20.63
C TYR A 248 -10.81 4.53 21.03
N ASN A 249 -10.06 5.20 21.90
CA ASN A 249 -10.33 6.57 22.30
C ASN A 249 -9.46 7.56 21.57
N PHE A 250 -10.08 8.60 21.05
CA PHE A 250 -9.39 9.76 20.50
C PHE A 250 -9.76 11.00 21.31
N THR A 251 -8.79 11.54 22.05
CA THR A 251 -8.97 12.78 22.83
C THR A 251 -8.66 13.98 21.94
N ILE A 252 -9.58 14.94 21.85
CA ILE A 252 -9.38 16.20 21.14
C ILE A 252 -8.58 17.14 22.04
N ILE A 253 -7.40 17.58 21.58
CA ILE A 253 -6.57 18.57 22.29
C ILE A 253 -6.83 19.93 21.65
N GLU A 254 -7.46 20.85 22.38
CA GLU A 254 -7.47 22.27 22.02
C GLU A 254 -6.08 22.86 22.24
N SER A 255 -5.63 23.72 21.32
CA SER A 255 -4.27 24.28 21.30
C SER A 255 -3.89 25.00 22.61
N GLY A 256 -3.05 24.37 23.44
CA GLY A 256 -2.35 25.05 24.54
C GLY A 256 -1.91 24.17 25.71
N LYS A 257 -0.62 23.81 25.72
CA LYS A 257 0.16 23.12 26.78
C LYS A 257 -0.07 21.62 26.94
N ALA A 258 0.99 20.88 26.61
CA ALA A 258 1.14 19.46 26.86
C ALA A 258 1.54 19.20 28.32
N GLU A 259 0.93 18.20 28.93
CA GLU A 259 1.60 17.21 29.77
C GLU A 259 0.74 15.93 29.77
N GLY A 260 1.38 14.81 29.47
CA GLY A 260 0.72 13.53 29.28
C GLY A 260 0.52 12.75 30.57
N ASN A 261 -0.47 11.86 30.54
CA ASN A 261 -0.29 10.50 31.02
C ASN A 261 -1.32 9.59 30.35
N ALA A 262 -0.85 8.45 29.87
CA ALA A 262 -1.65 7.44 29.21
C ALA A 262 -2.39 6.61 30.26
N ASP A 263 -3.71 6.51 30.10
CA ASP A 263 -4.53 5.47 30.72
C ASP A 263 -5.55 4.99 29.67
N VAL A 264 -5.60 3.67 29.45
CA VAL A 264 -6.28 3.04 28.31
C VAL A 264 -7.59 2.39 28.77
N SER A 265 -8.73 2.91 28.30
CA SER A 265 -9.96 2.17 27.92
C SER A 265 -11.14 3.13 27.72
N VAL A 266 -11.79 3.26 26.54
CA VAL A 266 -13.23 3.60 26.37
C VAL A 266 -13.66 3.26 24.92
N ALA A 267 -14.88 2.71 24.80
CA ALA A 267 -15.60 2.36 23.57
C ALA A 267 -16.00 3.57 22.69
N VAL A 268 -16.01 3.39 21.37
CA VAL A 268 -16.45 4.42 20.40
C VAL A 268 -17.97 4.57 20.49
N LYS A 269 -18.46 5.74 20.93
CA LYS A 269 -19.89 6.01 21.10
C LYS A 269 -20.45 6.69 19.83
N ARG A 270 -21.41 6.05 19.15
CA ARG A 270 -22.16 6.64 18.02
C ARG A 270 -22.78 8.00 18.44
N PRO A 271 -22.83 9.01 17.56
CA PRO A 271 -23.59 10.24 17.83
C PRO A 271 -25.04 9.90 18.21
N PRO A 272 -25.70 10.65 19.11
CA PRO A 272 -27.00 10.25 19.67
C PRO A 272 -28.07 9.91 18.64
N GLN A 273 -28.15 10.66 17.54
CA GLN A 273 -29.10 10.42 16.45
C GLN A 273 -28.80 9.12 15.69
N ILE A 274 -27.53 8.87 15.38
CA ILE A 274 -27.07 7.63 14.73
C ILE A 274 -27.28 6.44 15.66
N ALA A 275 -27.00 6.59 16.96
CA ALA A 275 -27.25 5.56 17.97
C ALA A 275 -28.74 5.20 18.06
N ALA A 276 -29.62 6.21 18.08
CA ALA A 276 -31.06 6.02 18.11
C ALA A 276 -31.60 5.36 16.82
N PHE A 277 -31.04 5.73 15.66
CA PHE A 277 -31.36 5.07 14.39
C PHE A 277 -30.92 3.62 14.40
N ALA A 278 -29.67 3.35 14.81
CA ALA A 278 -29.14 2.00 14.88
C ALA A 278 -29.87 1.09 15.87
N ALA A 279 -30.40 1.62 16.97
CA ALA A 279 -31.16 0.84 17.93
C ALA A 279 -32.44 0.20 17.32
N LYS A 280 -32.93 0.74 16.19
CA LYS A 280 -34.04 0.17 15.41
C LYS A 280 -33.60 -0.97 14.48
N HIS A 281 -32.29 -1.12 14.28
CA HIS A 281 -31.66 -2.06 13.36
C HIS A 281 -30.54 -2.84 14.08
N PRO A 282 -30.88 -3.62 15.12
CA PRO A 282 -29.90 -4.26 15.97
C PRO A 282 -29.17 -5.40 15.25
N TRP A 283 -27.87 -5.50 15.52
CA TRP A 283 -27.11 -6.72 15.23
C TRP A 283 -27.51 -7.84 16.19
N PRO A 284 -27.45 -9.12 15.77
CA PRO A 284 -27.60 -10.23 16.70
C PRO A 284 -26.43 -10.24 17.70
N ASN A 285 -26.65 -10.87 18.86
CA ASN A 285 -25.64 -10.95 19.92
C ASN A 285 -24.46 -11.86 19.56
N GLU A 286 -24.67 -12.83 18.66
CA GLU A 286 -23.68 -13.81 18.23
C GLU A 286 -23.55 -13.83 16.71
N LYS A 287 -22.34 -14.17 16.23
CA LYS A 287 -22.06 -14.23 14.80
C LYS A 287 -22.88 -15.35 14.16
N PRO A 288 -23.72 -15.08 13.14
CA PRO A 288 -24.44 -16.14 12.45
C PRO A 288 -23.47 -17.18 11.88
N ALA A 289 -23.76 -18.46 12.16
CA ALA A 289 -23.03 -19.57 11.58
C ALA A 289 -23.65 -19.90 10.22
N VAL A 290 -23.05 -19.38 9.15
CA VAL A 290 -23.47 -19.65 7.77
C VAL A 290 -22.35 -20.34 6.98
N PRO A 291 -22.69 -21.28 6.08
CA PRO A 291 -21.78 -21.76 5.05
C PRO A 291 -21.22 -20.60 4.21
N PRO A 292 -20.01 -20.75 3.62
CA PRO A 292 -19.48 -19.79 2.66
C PRO A 292 -20.49 -19.47 1.56
N PHE A 293 -20.61 -18.19 1.21
CA PHE A 293 -21.36 -17.76 0.02
C PHE A 293 -20.55 -18.08 -1.24
N PRO A 294 -21.20 -18.37 -2.38
CA PRO A 294 -20.51 -18.46 -3.67
C PRO A 294 -19.62 -17.24 -3.94
N ASP A 295 -18.37 -17.47 -4.35
CA ASP A 295 -17.43 -16.38 -4.61
C ASP A 295 -17.85 -15.63 -5.88
N ARG A 296 -18.36 -14.42 -5.70
CA ARG A 296 -18.76 -13.50 -6.77
C ARG A 296 -18.00 -12.19 -6.61
N ASN A 297 -17.28 -11.79 -7.65
CA ASN A 297 -16.50 -10.57 -7.66
C ASN A 297 -17.35 -9.35 -8.03
N TRP A 298 -18.46 -9.13 -7.33
CA TRP A 298 -19.40 -8.02 -7.56
C TRP A 298 -19.00 -6.76 -6.77
N LEU A 299 -17.75 -6.35 -6.99
CA LEU A 299 -17.23 -5.02 -6.71
C LEU A 299 -16.01 -4.90 -7.64
N PHE A 300 -16.21 -4.33 -8.81
CA PHE A 300 -15.19 -4.31 -9.85
C PHE A 300 -14.12 -3.25 -9.56
N PRO A 301 -12.87 -3.42 -10.06
CA PRO A 301 -11.79 -2.47 -9.82
C PRO A 301 -12.11 -1.02 -10.24
N ALA A 302 -12.94 -0.85 -11.28
CA ALA A 302 -13.40 0.47 -11.72
C ALA A 302 -14.27 1.15 -10.66
N THR A 303 -15.24 0.43 -10.10
CA THR A 303 -16.07 0.89 -8.97
C THR A 303 -15.23 1.20 -7.74
N GLU A 304 -14.29 0.33 -7.37
CA GLU A 304 -13.35 0.59 -6.27
C GLU A 304 -12.55 1.87 -6.50
N GLY A 305 -12.04 2.07 -7.72
CA GLY A 305 -11.28 3.26 -8.10
C GLY A 305 -12.13 4.53 -8.03
N LEU A 306 -13.36 4.49 -8.54
CA LEU A 306 -14.25 5.65 -8.53
C LEU A 306 -14.69 6.02 -7.11
N LEU A 307 -15.02 5.02 -6.28
CA LEU A 307 -15.31 5.22 -4.86
C LEU A 307 -14.11 5.83 -4.13
N ARG A 308 -12.89 5.30 -4.30
CA ARG A 308 -11.66 5.86 -3.69
C ARG A 308 -11.40 7.31 -4.06
N ASN A 309 -11.75 7.70 -5.28
CA ASN A 309 -11.50 9.04 -5.80
C ASN A 309 -12.62 10.04 -5.48
N THR A 310 -13.81 9.56 -5.07
CA THR A 310 -15.01 10.41 -4.93
C THR A 310 -15.48 10.50 -3.49
N VAL A 311 -15.48 9.39 -2.74
CA VAL A 311 -15.93 9.37 -1.35
C VAL A 311 -14.83 9.90 -0.44
N PRO A 312 -15.06 10.99 0.33
CA PRO A 312 -14.06 11.50 1.24
C PRO A 312 -13.70 10.49 2.33
N GLN A 313 -12.41 10.26 2.58
CA GLN A 313 -11.96 9.42 3.70
C GLN A 313 -12.38 10.00 5.07
N THR A 314 -12.71 11.30 5.10
CA THR A 314 -13.19 12.02 6.28
C THR A 314 -14.69 11.88 6.52
N SER A 315 -15.43 11.21 5.64
CA SER A 315 -16.88 10.97 5.78
C SER A 315 -17.22 10.40 7.16
N LYS A 316 -18.33 10.88 7.73
CA LYS A 316 -18.90 10.50 9.02
C LYS A 316 -20.11 9.60 8.85
N LEU A 317 -20.86 9.77 7.77
CA LEU A 317 -22.00 8.93 7.43
C LEU A 317 -22.02 8.63 5.95
N ILE A 318 -22.07 7.34 5.60
CA ILE A 318 -22.23 6.85 4.24
C ILE A 318 -23.49 6.00 4.21
N VAL A 319 -24.31 6.19 3.18
CA VAL A 319 -25.47 5.33 2.91
C VAL A 319 -25.19 4.52 1.66
N GLU A 320 -25.42 3.23 1.73
CA GLU A 320 -25.29 2.28 0.64
C GLU A 320 -26.66 1.67 0.35
N LEU A 321 -27.04 1.63 -0.93
CA LEU A 321 -28.25 0.98 -1.42
C LEU A 321 -27.86 -0.23 -2.24
N GLY A 322 -28.34 -1.40 -1.83
CA GLY A 322 -27.89 -2.69 -2.35
C GLY A 322 -26.56 -3.07 -1.71
N SER A 323 -26.63 -3.92 -0.68
CA SER A 323 -25.46 -4.28 0.13
C SER A 323 -25.09 -5.75 -0.02
N TRP A 324 -25.98 -6.59 -0.57
CA TRP A 324 -25.75 -8.00 -0.82
C TRP A 324 -25.12 -8.72 0.38
N THR A 325 -23.98 -9.41 0.20
CA THR A 325 -23.18 -10.03 1.28
C THR A 325 -22.18 -9.07 1.94
N GLY A 326 -22.16 -7.80 1.56
CA GLY A 326 -21.44 -6.74 2.26
C GLY A 326 -20.02 -6.50 1.79
N ARG A 327 -19.68 -6.85 0.54
CA ARG A 327 -18.35 -6.60 -0.03
C ARG A 327 -18.09 -5.10 -0.19
N SER A 328 -18.97 -4.39 -0.88
CA SER A 328 -18.96 -2.94 -1.02
C SER A 328 -19.12 -2.24 0.34
N THR A 329 -19.98 -2.75 1.23
CA THR A 329 -20.12 -2.24 2.60
C THR A 329 -18.80 -2.24 3.36
N ARG A 330 -18.08 -3.38 3.35
CA ARG A 330 -16.75 -3.50 3.99
C ARG A 330 -15.73 -2.59 3.32
N PHE A 331 -15.76 -2.49 2.00
CA PHE A 331 -14.90 -1.58 1.25
C PHE A 331 -15.14 -0.11 1.63
N LEU A 332 -16.39 0.33 1.72
CA LEU A 332 -16.76 1.69 2.17
C LEU A 332 -16.34 1.92 3.62
N ALA A 333 -16.51 0.92 4.48
CA ALA A 333 -16.07 0.95 5.87
C ALA A 333 -14.54 1.03 6.00
N GLU A 334 -13.78 0.42 5.09
CA GLU A 334 -12.32 0.53 5.01
C GLU A 334 -11.89 1.89 4.45
N LEU A 335 -12.56 2.36 3.39
CA LEU A 335 -12.27 3.60 2.69
C LEU A 335 -12.44 4.83 3.60
N ALA A 336 -13.52 4.86 4.38
CA ALA A 336 -13.83 5.91 5.33
C ALA A 336 -13.88 5.35 6.75
N PRO A 337 -12.73 5.20 7.44
CA PRO A 337 -12.65 4.48 8.71
C PRO A 337 -13.42 5.16 9.86
N SER A 338 -13.73 6.46 9.71
CA SER A 338 -14.55 7.22 10.66
C SER A 338 -16.06 7.19 10.36
N ALA A 339 -16.47 6.61 9.23
CA ALA A 339 -17.85 6.63 8.81
C ALA A 339 -18.68 5.55 9.54
N THR A 340 -19.91 5.91 9.88
CA THR A 340 -20.97 4.92 10.03
C THR A 340 -21.52 4.59 8.65
N ILE A 341 -21.65 3.31 8.32
CA ILE A 341 -22.23 2.84 7.07
C ILE A 341 -23.67 2.40 7.34
N VAL A 342 -24.63 3.02 6.67
CA VAL A 342 -26.02 2.55 6.64
C VAL A 342 -26.17 1.68 5.40
N ALA A 343 -26.15 0.37 5.60
CA ALA A 343 -26.27 -0.62 4.54
C ALA A 343 -27.76 -0.96 4.36
N VAL A 344 -28.35 -0.54 3.25
CA VAL A 344 -29.77 -0.73 2.94
C VAL A 344 -29.91 -1.84 1.90
N ASP A 345 -30.62 -2.90 2.27
CA ASP A 345 -30.97 -3.98 1.35
C ASP A 345 -32.22 -4.69 1.87
N HIS A 346 -32.97 -5.38 1.00
CA HIS A 346 -34.07 -6.24 1.43
C HIS A 346 -33.57 -7.66 1.81
N TRP A 347 -32.41 -8.04 1.26
CA TRP A 347 -31.74 -9.33 1.36
C TRP A 347 -32.61 -10.50 0.87
N GLU A 348 -33.31 -10.31 -0.25
CA GLU A 348 -34.13 -11.36 -0.88
C GLU A 348 -33.58 -11.80 -2.25
N GLY A 349 -32.67 -11.01 -2.84
CA GLY A 349 -32.18 -11.22 -4.19
C GLY A 349 -33.05 -10.59 -5.29
N SER A 350 -32.40 -10.06 -6.32
CA SER A 350 -33.06 -9.69 -7.58
C SER A 350 -33.57 -10.91 -8.35
N PRO A 351 -34.61 -10.77 -9.21
CA PRO A 351 -35.22 -11.87 -9.95
C PRO A 351 -34.23 -12.78 -10.72
N GLU A 352 -33.19 -12.20 -11.30
CA GLU A 352 -32.13 -12.90 -12.02
C GLU A 352 -31.32 -13.85 -11.13
N HIS A 353 -31.13 -13.53 -9.84
CA HIS A 353 -30.42 -14.38 -8.90
C HIS A 353 -31.18 -15.67 -8.57
N HIS A 354 -32.51 -15.64 -8.65
CA HIS A 354 -33.34 -16.84 -8.43
C HIS A 354 -33.22 -17.85 -9.57
N ASN A 355 -32.76 -17.41 -10.75
CA ASN A 355 -32.53 -18.27 -11.91
C ASN A 355 -31.14 -18.93 -11.90
N ASP A 356 -30.20 -18.44 -11.09
CA ASP A 356 -28.88 -19.04 -10.90
C ASP A 356 -28.97 -20.18 -9.86
N PRO A 357 -28.70 -21.44 -10.22
CA PRO A 357 -28.82 -22.58 -9.31
C PRO A 357 -27.95 -22.48 -8.05
N GLU A 358 -26.76 -21.89 -8.16
CA GLU A 358 -25.78 -21.76 -7.08
C GLU A 358 -26.23 -20.67 -6.09
N LEU A 359 -26.71 -19.54 -6.61
CA LEU A 359 -27.22 -18.45 -5.78
C LEU A 359 -28.55 -18.83 -5.13
N ARG A 360 -29.44 -19.53 -5.85
CA ARG A 360 -30.77 -19.92 -5.35
C ARG A 360 -30.71 -20.70 -4.03
N GLU A 361 -29.67 -21.51 -3.82
CA GLU A 361 -29.47 -22.24 -2.56
C GLU A 361 -28.98 -21.34 -1.42
N ALA A 362 -28.26 -20.27 -1.75
CA ALA A 362 -27.68 -19.33 -0.78
C ALA A 362 -28.61 -18.15 -0.44
N LEU A 363 -29.51 -17.75 -1.35
CA LEU A 363 -30.44 -16.62 -1.20
C LEU A 363 -31.22 -16.59 0.12
N PRO A 364 -31.78 -17.72 0.63
CA PRO A 364 -32.52 -17.71 1.89
C PRO A 364 -31.68 -17.30 3.12
N ARG A 365 -30.36 -17.29 3.00
CA ARG A 365 -29.40 -16.96 4.06
C ARG A 365 -28.62 -15.68 3.76
N LEU A 366 -29.06 -14.89 2.78
CA LEU A 366 -28.30 -13.75 2.28
C LEU A 366 -28.07 -12.70 3.38
N TYR A 367 -29.10 -12.42 4.19
CA TYR A 367 -28.99 -11.51 5.34
C TYR A 367 -28.03 -12.03 6.41
N GLU A 368 -28.16 -13.29 6.80
CA GLU A 368 -27.26 -13.92 7.77
C GLU A 368 -25.82 -13.96 7.26
N THR A 369 -25.64 -14.09 5.95
CA THR A 369 -24.33 -14.04 5.30
C THR A 369 -23.74 -12.64 5.35
N PHE A 370 -24.52 -11.61 5.00
CA PHE A 370 -24.11 -10.22 5.20
C PHE A 370 -23.65 -9.96 6.63
N LEU A 371 -24.44 -10.40 7.62
CA LEU A 371 -24.09 -10.23 9.03
C LEU A 371 -22.79 -10.97 9.38
N ALA A 372 -22.62 -12.21 8.93
CA ALA A 372 -21.40 -12.98 9.20
C ALA A 372 -20.16 -12.36 8.54
N ASP A 373 -20.30 -11.83 7.33
CA ASP A 373 -19.21 -11.26 6.53
C ASP A 373 -18.78 -9.88 7.04
N CYS A 374 -19.74 -9.06 7.44
CA CYS A 374 -19.53 -7.73 8.02
C CYS A 374 -19.30 -7.75 9.55
N TRP A 375 -19.18 -8.93 10.16
CA TRP A 375 -19.15 -9.09 11.62
C TRP A 375 -18.05 -8.28 12.31
N ALA A 376 -16.86 -8.18 11.68
CA ALA A 376 -15.73 -7.43 12.22
C ALA A 376 -16.04 -5.92 12.34
N ASP A 377 -16.85 -5.38 11.42
CA ASP A 377 -17.17 -3.95 11.31
C ASP A 377 -18.57 -3.59 11.82
N ARG A 378 -19.28 -4.54 12.46
CA ARG A 378 -20.69 -4.39 12.89
C ARG A 378 -21.00 -3.17 13.76
N GLU A 379 -20.02 -2.69 14.53
CA GLU A 379 -20.20 -1.48 15.36
C GLU A 379 -20.29 -0.19 14.54
N ARG A 380 -19.84 -0.21 13.28
CA ARG A 380 -19.91 0.90 12.34
C ARG A 380 -20.97 0.71 11.25
N ILE A 381 -21.47 -0.51 11.09
CA ILE A 381 -22.48 -0.84 10.08
C ILE A 381 -23.87 -0.87 10.73
N ILE A 382 -24.85 -0.28 10.07
CA ILE A 382 -26.26 -0.33 10.44
C ILE A 382 -27.01 -1.08 9.32
N PRO A 383 -27.38 -2.35 9.52
CA PRO A 383 -28.10 -3.13 8.52
C PRO A 383 -29.58 -2.75 8.50
N VAL A 384 -29.99 -1.97 7.50
CA VAL A 384 -31.37 -1.52 7.33
C VAL A 384 -32.08 -2.45 6.36
N ARG A 385 -32.85 -3.40 6.90
CA ARG A 385 -33.64 -4.35 6.11
C ARG A 385 -34.88 -3.69 5.54
N SER A 386 -34.78 -3.15 4.34
CA SER A 386 -35.86 -2.43 3.64
C SER A 386 -35.57 -2.28 2.15
N SER A 387 -36.57 -1.88 1.35
CA SER A 387 -36.30 -1.36 0.01
C SER A 387 -35.47 -0.08 0.06
N SER A 388 -34.72 0.20 -1.00
CA SER A 388 -33.85 1.39 -1.13
C SER A 388 -34.57 2.69 -0.78
N LEU A 389 -35.74 2.93 -1.39
CA LEU A 389 -36.53 4.13 -1.16
C LEU A 389 -37.05 4.26 0.29
N ALA A 390 -37.43 3.16 0.92
CA ALA A 390 -37.84 3.15 2.32
C ALA A 390 -36.65 3.43 3.25
N GLY A 391 -35.48 2.87 2.94
CA GLY A 391 -34.24 3.11 3.68
C GLY A 391 -33.79 4.57 3.61
N LEU A 392 -33.72 5.15 2.41
CA LEU A 392 -33.39 6.58 2.22
C LEU A 392 -34.32 7.50 3.01
N ARG A 393 -35.64 7.23 2.96
CA ARG A 393 -36.63 7.98 3.72
C ARG A 393 -36.45 7.81 5.22
N ALA A 394 -36.13 6.61 5.70
CA ALA A 394 -35.88 6.36 7.11
C ALA A 394 -34.65 7.13 7.62
N VAL A 395 -33.57 7.19 6.82
CA VAL A 395 -32.38 8.00 7.11
C VAL A 395 -32.74 9.48 7.20
N ALA A 396 -33.47 10.01 6.21
CA ALA A 396 -33.89 11.41 6.18
C ALA A 396 -34.82 11.77 7.35
N GLN A 397 -35.80 10.92 7.66
CA GLN A 397 -36.73 11.11 8.78
C GLN A 397 -36.02 11.07 10.14
N ALA A 398 -34.90 10.35 10.24
CA ALA A 398 -34.06 10.34 11.44
C ALA A 398 -33.18 11.59 11.56
N GLY A 399 -33.24 12.53 10.60
CA GLY A 399 -32.43 13.74 10.57
C GLY A 399 -30.96 13.48 10.27
N LEU A 400 -30.64 12.31 9.71
CA LEU A 400 -29.28 11.94 9.35
C LEU A 400 -28.93 12.51 7.97
N VAL A 401 -27.72 13.04 7.82
CA VAL A 401 -27.24 13.63 6.56
C VAL A 401 -25.97 12.89 6.14
N PRO A 402 -26.00 12.07 5.08
CA PRO A 402 -24.83 11.37 4.60
C PRO A 402 -23.88 12.32 3.87
N ASP A 403 -22.59 12.09 4.03
CA ASP A 403 -21.54 12.73 3.23
C ASP A 403 -21.46 12.10 1.84
N ALA A 404 -21.76 10.79 1.75
CA ALA A 404 -21.74 10.03 0.52
C ALA A 404 -22.88 9.01 0.43
N LEU A 405 -23.31 8.75 -0.80
CA LEU A 405 -24.29 7.75 -1.19
C LEU A 405 -23.70 6.84 -2.27
N TYR A 406 -23.76 5.54 -2.05
CA TYR A 406 -23.41 4.52 -3.05
C TYR A 406 -24.69 3.77 -3.48
N ILE A 407 -24.95 3.68 -4.79
CA ILE A 407 -26.17 3.11 -5.37
C ILE A 407 -25.81 1.90 -6.25
N ASP A 408 -26.23 0.71 -5.81
CA ASP A 408 -25.93 -0.60 -6.43
C ASP A 408 -27.08 -1.59 -6.11
N ALA A 409 -28.32 -1.14 -6.36
CA ALA A 409 -29.54 -1.80 -5.93
C ALA A 409 -30.28 -2.51 -7.08
N ASP A 410 -31.52 -2.14 -7.37
CA ASP A 410 -32.31 -2.75 -8.45
C ASP A 410 -32.00 -2.05 -9.79
N HIS A 411 -31.74 -2.84 -10.84
CA HIS A 411 -31.27 -2.34 -12.13
C HIS A 411 -32.41 -1.94 -13.08
N SER A 412 -33.67 -2.04 -12.65
CA SER A 412 -34.79 -1.59 -13.48
C SER A 412 -34.82 -0.07 -13.57
N PHE A 413 -35.20 0.42 -14.75
CA PHE A 413 -35.29 1.85 -15.03
C PHE A 413 -36.10 2.61 -13.97
N GLN A 414 -37.23 2.04 -13.51
CA GLN A 414 -38.11 2.67 -12.54
C GLN A 414 -37.46 2.80 -11.15
N SER A 415 -36.76 1.75 -10.69
CA SER A 415 -36.06 1.76 -9.41
C SER A 415 -34.91 2.75 -9.42
N VAL A 416 -34.08 2.74 -10.47
CA VAL A 416 -32.95 3.67 -10.62
C VAL A 416 -33.41 5.13 -10.61
N VAL A 417 -34.47 5.44 -11.36
CA VAL A 417 -35.07 6.79 -11.37
C VAL A 417 -35.55 7.17 -9.96
N ALA A 418 -36.23 6.27 -9.26
CA ALA A 418 -36.77 6.53 -7.93
C ALA A 418 -35.65 6.74 -6.89
N ASP A 419 -34.64 5.88 -6.87
CA ASP A 419 -33.54 5.91 -5.90
C ASP A 419 -32.66 7.14 -6.12
N LEU A 420 -32.24 7.44 -7.35
CA LEU A 420 -31.41 8.60 -7.64
C LEU A 420 -32.18 9.92 -7.42
N THR A 421 -33.46 9.98 -7.77
CA THR A 421 -34.31 11.14 -7.48
C THR A 421 -34.39 11.38 -5.97
N ALA A 422 -34.70 10.33 -5.20
CA ALA A 422 -34.80 10.44 -3.75
C ALA A 422 -33.46 10.81 -3.10
N ALA A 423 -32.35 10.23 -3.57
CA ALA A 423 -31.01 10.57 -3.10
C ALA A 423 -30.70 12.06 -3.30
N LEU A 424 -30.94 12.60 -4.51
CA LEU A 424 -30.69 14.01 -4.83
C LEU A 424 -31.63 14.97 -4.07
N ASP A 425 -32.90 14.59 -3.87
CA ASP A 425 -33.88 15.45 -3.22
C ASP A 425 -33.72 15.47 -1.68
N LEU A 426 -33.43 14.32 -1.09
CA LEU A 426 -33.28 14.19 0.36
C LEU A 426 -31.89 14.63 0.85
N PHE A 427 -30.86 14.39 0.04
CA PHE A 427 -29.46 14.59 0.41
C PHE A 427 -28.67 15.35 -0.66
N PRO A 428 -29.06 16.61 -0.97
CA PRO A 428 -28.46 17.37 -2.06
C PRO A 428 -26.97 17.68 -1.87
N SER A 429 -26.43 17.58 -0.65
CA SER A 429 -25.02 17.80 -0.35
C SER A 429 -24.15 16.53 -0.42
N ALA A 430 -24.76 15.35 -0.53
CA ALA A 430 -24.02 14.10 -0.55
C ALA A 430 -23.35 13.89 -1.91
N VAL A 431 -22.12 13.38 -1.89
CA VAL A 431 -21.52 12.85 -3.13
C VAL A 431 -22.24 11.54 -3.50
N ILE A 432 -22.62 11.38 -4.77
CA ILE A 432 -23.35 10.20 -5.23
C ILE A 432 -22.48 9.44 -6.24
N VAL A 433 -22.27 8.17 -5.95
CA VAL A 433 -21.60 7.18 -6.80
C VAL A 433 -22.56 6.01 -7.02
N GLY A 434 -22.55 5.38 -8.18
CA GLY A 434 -23.25 4.12 -8.42
C GLY A 434 -22.49 3.20 -9.36
N ASP A 435 -23.01 1.98 -9.52
CA ASP A 435 -22.45 0.93 -10.39
C ASP A 435 -23.40 0.61 -11.57
N ASP A 436 -23.02 -0.40 -12.36
CA ASP A 436 -23.81 -0.99 -13.45
C ASP A 436 -24.20 -0.05 -14.60
N TRP A 437 -23.36 0.94 -14.91
CA TRP A 437 -23.53 1.86 -16.05
C TRP A 437 -23.66 1.14 -17.41
N ASP A 438 -23.07 -0.04 -17.54
CA ASP A 438 -23.17 -0.89 -18.72
C ASP A 438 -24.57 -1.48 -18.92
N TRP A 439 -25.40 -1.52 -17.87
CA TRP A 439 -26.81 -1.87 -17.98
C TRP A 439 -27.61 -0.73 -18.59
N GLU A 440 -28.35 -1.05 -19.65
CA GLU A 440 -29.08 -0.04 -20.45
C GLU A 440 -30.12 0.72 -19.62
N ASP A 441 -30.85 0.03 -18.75
CA ASP A 441 -31.89 0.63 -17.91
C ASP A 441 -31.32 1.50 -16.79
N VAL A 442 -30.16 1.13 -16.22
CA VAL A 442 -29.41 1.95 -15.25
C VAL A 442 -28.97 3.25 -15.91
N ARG A 443 -28.25 3.17 -17.05
CA ARG A 443 -27.80 4.35 -17.79
C ARG A 443 -28.96 5.29 -18.16
N LYS A 444 -30.04 4.75 -18.75
CA LYS A 444 -31.23 5.55 -19.11
C LYS A 444 -31.87 6.18 -17.87
N GLY A 445 -31.95 5.45 -16.77
CA GLY A 445 -32.53 5.93 -15.51
C GLY A 445 -31.72 7.12 -14.96
N VAL A 446 -30.40 6.98 -14.90
CA VAL A 446 -29.49 8.05 -14.44
C VAL A 446 -29.60 9.27 -15.34
N GLU A 447 -29.49 9.11 -16.66
CA GLU A 447 -29.61 10.22 -17.63
C GLU A 447 -30.95 10.95 -17.51
N THR A 448 -32.04 10.21 -17.32
CA THR A 448 -33.40 10.76 -17.16
C THR A 448 -33.53 11.65 -15.93
N VAL A 449 -32.85 11.32 -14.83
CA VAL A 449 -32.88 12.12 -13.60
C VAL A 449 -31.95 13.32 -13.69
N LEU A 450 -30.75 13.16 -14.26
CA LEU A 450 -29.73 14.22 -14.28
C LEU A 450 -30.02 15.33 -15.30
N ALA A 451 -30.52 14.98 -16.49
CA ALA A 451 -30.77 15.93 -17.58
C ALA A 451 -31.68 17.12 -17.19
N PRO A 452 -32.88 16.95 -16.59
CA PRO A 452 -33.74 18.06 -16.21
C PRO A 452 -33.17 18.89 -15.04
N ARG A 453 -32.21 18.35 -14.28
CA ARG A 453 -31.54 19.03 -13.17
C ARG A 453 -30.29 19.79 -13.60
N GLY A 454 -29.90 19.70 -14.88
CA GLY A 454 -28.66 20.30 -15.39
C GLY A 454 -27.39 19.66 -14.83
N LEU A 455 -27.50 18.47 -14.24
CA LEU A 455 -26.38 17.72 -13.67
C LEU A 455 -25.75 16.83 -14.73
N ARG A 456 -24.48 16.46 -14.51
CA ARG A 456 -23.75 15.51 -15.37
C ARG A 456 -23.32 14.31 -14.56
N CYS A 457 -22.88 13.26 -15.24
CA CYS A 457 -22.18 12.15 -14.62
C CYS A 457 -20.81 11.96 -15.26
N ASP A 458 -19.83 11.59 -14.44
CA ASP A 458 -18.57 11.01 -14.93
C ASP A 458 -18.71 9.49 -14.85
N VAL A 459 -18.19 8.79 -15.87
CA VAL A 459 -18.28 7.33 -15.99
C VAL A 459 -16.87 6.75 -16.06
N LEU A 460 -16.65 5.67 -15.32
CA LEU A 460 -15.44 4.86 -15.37
C LEU A 460 -15.86 3.38 -15.48
N GLU A 461 -15.82 2.85 -16.71
CA GLU A 461 -16.30 1.50 -17.05
C GLU A 461 -17.76 1.27 -16.58
N THR A 462 -17.98 0.42 -15.57
CA THR A 462 -19.31 0.12 -15.00
C THR A 462 -19.73 1.15 -13.95
N ALA A 463 -18.79 1.91 -13.37
CA ALA A 463 -19.10 2.84 -12.30
C ALA A 463 -19.39 4.25 -12.81
N TRP A 464 -20.24 4.98 -12.10
CA TRP A 464 -20.59 6.35 -12.43
C TRP A 464 -20.71 7.21 -11.17
N ARG A 465 -20.51 8.53 -11.31
CA ARG A 465 -20.73 9.49 -10.22
C ARG A 465 -21.47 10.72 -10.72
N VAL A 466 -22.29 11.32 -9.87
CA VAL A 466 -22.92 12.61 -10.16
C VAL A 466 -21.91 13.73 -10.00
N VAL A 467 -21.87 14.65 -10.97
CA VAL A 467 -21.09 15.88 -10.96
C VAL A 467 -22.07 17.05 -10.85
N GLN A 468 -22.02 17.71 -9.69
CA GLN A 468 -22.84 18.88 -9.36
C GLN A 468 -22.25 20.19 -9.89
#